data_AF-A0AAV1ZXZ0-F1
#
_entry.id   AF-A0AAV1ZXZ0-F1
#
_cell.length_a   1.000
_cell.length_b   1.000
_cell.length_c   1.000
_cell.angle_alpha   90.00
_cell.angle_beta   90.00
_cell.angle_gamma   90.00
#
_symmetry.space_group_name_H-M   'P 1'
#
loop_
_entity.id
_entity.type
_entity.pdbx_description
1 polymer ?
#
loop_
_entity_poly.entity_id
_entity_poly.type
_entity_poly.pdbx_seq_one_letter_code
_entity_poly.pdbx_strand_id
1 'polypeptide(L)'
;MRLFGVIKVPFVSTVSFGDMSLEEAESQSDIPLHFGLISTLKSKDLRSLRGCYFSADDVFYDYIETLRSDVYKFRNIEELSFCLELNWSYDSKYERKMYQVNVKSSKGWSILVKYAFCIVGNRPLFVKRTGRLKFILPLESWYLKSDEPEVKLYCAMSATRVQQCPPIRGEDLPLTGQRLVEFETLPTLQDLDYCKNEVVSRFVQSGEIPHFTLDLAIQLFNESDEQKCDALTLLSKQYLMAKVTSENYQKLKKALPKRFLSKLMSVLLWKQKSKSKIDFSKRIFVHPF
;
A
#
# COMPACT_ATOMS: atom_id res chain seq x y z
N MET A 1 -8.92 -10.66 -20.33
CA MET A 1 -7.65 -10.64 -19.57
C MET A 1 -7.95 -11.23 -18.19
N ARG A 2 -7.27 -12.31 -17.78
CA ARG A 2 -7.68 -13.14 -16.62
C ARG A 2 -7.32 -12.46 -15.30
N LEU A 3 -8.29 -12.44 -14.40
CA LEU A 3 -8.24 -11.82 -13.08
C LEU A 3 -7.75 -12.81 -12.02
N PHE A 4 -7.35 -12.25 -10.89
CA PHE A 4 -6.27 -12.68 -10.01
C PHE A 4 -6.56 -13.97 -9.24
N GLY A 5 -5.51 -14.51 -8.61
CA GLY A 5 -5.65 -15.54 -7.60
C GLY A 5 -5.23 -14.94 -6.27
N VAL A 6 -6.14 -14.93 -5.29
CA VAL A 6 -5.81 -14.61 -3.90
C VAL A 6 -5.48 -15.90 -3.16
N ILE A 7 -4.29 -15.97 -2.59
CA ILE A 7 -3.91 -16.82 -1.44
C ILE A 7 -2.83 -15.99 -0.72
N LYS A 8 -2.94 -15.53 0.53
CA LYS A 8 -3.38 -16.16 1.78
C LYS A 8 -3.94 -15.02 2.66
N VAL A 9 -5.16 -15.16 3.13
CA VAL A 9 -5.77 -14.28 4.13
C VAL A 9 -5.58 -14.97 5.48
N PRO A 10 -4.77 -14.44 6.41
CA PRO A 10 -5.07 -14.54 7.82
C PRO A 10 -5.39 -13.11 8.24
N PHE A 11 -6.66 -12.70 8.11
CA PHE A 11 -7.04 -11.35 8.48
C PHE A 11 -8.13 -11.39 9.52
N VAL A 12 -7.74 -10.80 10.63
CA VAL A 12 -8.50 -10.70 11.85
C VAL A 12 -8.75 -9.23 12.13
N SER A 13 -10.00 -8.87 12.37
CA SER A 13 -10.38 -7.55 12.85
C SER A 13 -10.18 -7.42 14.33
N THR A 14 -9.85 -6.20 14.76
CA THR A 14 -10.41 -5.70 16.01
C THR A 14 -10.65 -4.20 16.02
N VAL A 15 -11.86 -3.89 16.50
CA VAL A 15 -12.26 -2.60 17.06
C VAL A 15 -11.46 -2.40 18.35
N SER A 16 -10.71 -1.31 18.45
CA SER A 16 -10.38 -0.76 19.77
C SER A 16 -11.39 0.34 20.04
N PHE A 17 -12.32 0.12 20.96
CA PHE A 17 -12.88 1.05 21.95
C PHE A 17 -14.13 0.39 22.57
N GLY A 18 -13.94 -0.41 23.63
CA GLY A 18 -14.99 -1.01 24.48
C GLY A 18 -15.86 -2.06 23.78
N ASP A 19 -15.66 -3.34 24.10
CA ASP A 19 -16.60 -4.48 23.97
C ASP A 19 -17.79 -4.31 23.00
N MET A 20 -17.55 -4.04 21.71
CA MET A 20 -18.63 -3.87 20.73
C MET A 20 -18.68 -5.04 19.75
N SER A 21 -19.84 -5.69 19.64
CA SER A 21 -20.08 -6.86 18.79
C SER A 21 -20.32 -6.47 17.32
N LEU A 22 -20.22 -7.46 16.42
CA LEU A 22 -20.55 -7.30 14.99
C LEU A 22 -21.98 -6.78 14.78
N GLU A 23 -22.93 -7.26 15.60
CA GLU A 23 -24.34 -6.87 15.56
C GLU A 23 -24.53 -5.39 15.96
N GLU A 24 -23.70 -4.90 16.88
CA GLU A 24 -23.70 -3.48 17.28
C GLU A 24 -23.13 -2.57 16.19
N ALA A 25 -22.09 -3.03 15.46
CA ALA A 25 -21.57 -2.32 14.29
C ALA A 25 -22.56 -2.29 13.11
N GLU A 26 -23.39 -3.32 12.96
CA GLU A 26 -24.48 -3.34 11.95
C GLU A 26 -25.63 -2.39 12.30
N SER A 27 -25.86 -2.17 13.60
CA SER A 27 -26.92 -1.29 14.12
C SER A 27 -26.55 0.20 14.14
N GLN A 28 -25.26 0.54 14.13
CA GLN A 28 -24.77 1.93 14.18
C GLN A 28 -24.27 2.38 12.80
N SER A 29 -25.05 3.22 12.11
CA SER A 29 -24.73 3.73 10.76
C SER A 29 -23.45 4.56 10.67
N ASP A 30 -22.90 5.00 11.81
CA ASP A 30 -21.92 6.09 11.85
C ASP A 30 -20.48 5.63 12.13
N ILE A 31 -20.26 4.35 12.43
CA ILE A 31 -18.92 3.84 12.75
C ILE A 31 -18.24 3.30 11.48
N PRO A 32 -17.07 3.85 11.07
CA PRO A 32 -16.34 3.35 9.92
C PRO A 32 -15.62 2.03 10.24
N LEU A 33 -15.81 1.03 9.39
CA LEU A 33 -15.03 -0.21 9.40
C LEU A 33 -13.63 0.06 8.82
N HIS A 34 -12.58 -0.38 9.51
CA HIS A 34 -11.19 -0.23 9.06
C HIS A 34 -10.54 -1.59 8.84
N PHE A 35 -9.91 -1.77 7.68
CA PHE A 35 -9.31 -3.05 7.32
C PHE A 35 -8.17 -2.90 6.32
N GLY A 36 -7.23 -3.84 6.38
CA GLY A 36 -6.17 -4.01 5.40
C GLY A 36 -6.57 -4.95 4.26
N LEU A 37 -5.98 -4.78 3.09
CA LEU A 37 -6.05 -5.73 1.98
C LEU A 37 -4.66 -5.92 1.38
N ILE A 38 -4.29 -7.18 1.18
CA ILE A 38 -3.10 -7.56 0.41
C ILE A 38 -3.55 -8.27 -0.85
N SER A 39 -3.12 -7.76 -1.99
CA SER A 39 -3.38 -8.36 -3.30
C SER A 39 -2.07 -8.68 -4.01
N THR A 40 -2.00 -9.84 -4.68
CA THR A 40 -0.84 -10.22 -5.48
C THR A 40 -1.14 -9.96 -6.95
N LEU A 41 -0.34 -9.10 -7.55
CA LEU A 41 -0.45 -8.65 -8.93
C LEU A 41 0.66 -9.30 -9.75
N LYS A 42 0.39 -9.65 -11.02
CA LYS A 42 1.46 -10.05 -11.93
C LYS A 42 2.12 -8.80 -12.49
N SER A 43 3.43 -8.71 -12.43
CA SER A 43 4.16 -7.54 -12.94
C SER A 43 3.89 -7.28 -14.42
N LYS A 44 3.64 -8.34 -15.20
CA LYS A 44 3.27 -8.22 -16.61
C LYS A 44 1.96 -7.46 -16.83
N ASP A 45 0.96 -7.65 -15.97
CA ASP A 45 -0.34 -7.01 -16.11
C ASP A 45 -0.24 -5.51 -15.77
N LEU A 46 0.55 -5.18 -14.75
CA LEU A 46 0.91 -3.79 -14.42
C LEU A 46 1.68 -3.10 -15.55
N ARG A 47 2.57 -3.83 -16.25
CA ARG A 47 3.28 -3.30 -17.42
C ARG A 47 2.37 -3.11 -18.62
N SER A 48 1.40 -4.01 -18.83
CA SER A 48 0.43 -3.88 -19.93
C SER A 48 -0.36 -2.58 -19.85
N LEU A 49 -0.72 -2.11 -18.64
CA LEU A 49 -1.34 -0.79 -18.43
C LEU A 49 -0.53 0.40 -18.99
N ARG A 50 0.79 0.22 -19.21
CA ARG A 50 1.65 1.24 -19.83
C ARG A 50 1.60 1.17 -21.36
N GLY A 51 1.40 -0.01 -21.92
CA GLY A 51 1.63 -0.35 -23.33
C GLY A 51 0.58 0.17 -24.32
N CYS A 52 -0.56 0.65 -23.83
CA CYS A 52 -1.67 1.08 -24.68
C CYS A 52 -1.62 2.56 -25.08
N TYR A 53 -0.40 3.10 -25.18
CA TYR A 53 -0.13 4.39 -25.78
C TYR A 53 0.96 4.22 -26.85
N PHE A 54 0.72 4.84 -28.00
CA PHE A 54 1.60 5.00 -29.19
C PHE A 54 1.35 4.03 -30.37
N SER A 55 0.22 4.20 -31.07
CA SER A 55 0.25 4.36 -32.54
C SER A 55 0.25 5.87 -32.83
N ALA A 56 1.03 6.32 -33.81
CA ALA A 56 1.22 7.75 -34.10
C ALA A 56 0.01 8.40 -34.81
N ASP A 57 -1.01 7.62 -35.17
CA ASP A 57 -2.08 8.04 -36.07
C ASP A 57 -3.49 7.99 -35.46
N ASP A 58 -3.66 7.55 -34.21
CA ASP A 58 -4.99 7.39 -33.63
C ASP A 58 -5.42 8.56 -32.74
N VAL A 59 -6.54 9.15 -33.15
CA VAL A 59 -7.30 10.22 -32.49
C VAL A 59 -7.41 9.98 -30.98
N PHE A 60 -7.10 11.02 -30.19
CA PHE A 60 -7.21 11.08 -28.73
C PHE A 60 -8.54 10.54 -28.21
N TYR A 61 -8.56 9.26 -27.84
CA TYR A 61 -9.48 8.74 -26.84
C TYR A 61 -8.63 8.30 -25.66
N ASP A 62 -8.77 9.01 -24.55
CA ASP A 62 -8.15 8.72 -23.26
C ASP A 62 -8.78 7.43 -22.69
N TYR A 63 -8.54 6.28 -23.32
CA TYR A 63 -8.92 4.99 -22.76
C TYR A 63 -8.00 4.74 -21.57
N ILE A 64 -8.46 5.13 -20.38
CA ILE A 64 -7.81 4.78 -19.12
C ILE A 64 -7.95 3.27 -18.96
N GLU A 65 -6.93 2.53 -19.43
CA GLU A 65 -6.85 1.11 -19.13
C GLU A 65 -6.83 0.92 -17.62
N THR A 66 -7.76 0.11 -17.17
CA THR A 66 -8.01 -0.13 -15.76
C THR A 66 -7.87 -1.61 -15.49
N LEU A 67 -6.90 -1.95 -14.65
CA LEU A 67 -6.75 -3.29 -14.10
C LEU A 67 -7.64 -3.41 -12.88
N ARG A 68 -8.70 -4.20 -13.00
CA ARG A 68 -9.62 -4.47 -11.88
C ARG A 68 -9.12 -5.65 -11.06
N SER A 69 -9.44 -5.75 -9.77
CA SER A 69 -9.24 -6.97 -8.98
C SER A 69 -10.41 -7.94 -9.15
N ASP A 70 -10.41 -9.06 -8.43
CA ASP A 70 -11.66 -9.79 -8.17
C ASP A 70 -12.64 -8.95 -7.33
N VAL A 71 -13.90 -9.39 -7.26
CA VAL A 71 -14.89 -8.80 -6.36
C VAL A 71 -14.72 -9.42 -4.99
N TYR A 72 -14.47 -8.57 -4.01
CA TYR A 72 -14.34 -8.93 -2.62
C TYR A 72 -15.67 -8.73 -1.90
N LYS A 73 -16.07 -9.69 -1.06
CA LYS A 73 -17.29 -9.61 -0.25
C LYS A 73 -16.99 -10.02 1.19
N PHE A 74 -17.51 -9.28 2.17
CA PHE A 74 -17.43 -9.68 3.56
C PHE A 74 -18.50 -10.74 3.85
N ARG A 75 -18.11 -11.90 4.39
CA ARG A 75 -19.05 -12.99 4.69
C ARG A 75 -20.16 -12.58 5.67
N ASN A 76 -19.80 -11.73 6.63
CA ASN A 76 -20.69 -11.28 7.69
C ASN A 76 -21.49 -10.01 7.34
N ILE A 77 -21.10 -9.30 6.27
CA ILE A 77 -21.77 -8.06 5.86
C ILE A 77 -22.10 -8.23 4.38
N GLU A 78 -23.19 -8.94 4.08
CA GLU A 78 -23.50 -9.38 2.72
C GLU A 78 -23.59 -8.23 1.71
N GLU A 79 -24.07 -7.06 2.16
CA GLU A 79 -24.22 -5.87 1.34
C GLU A 79 -22.89 -5.18 1.02
N LEU A 80 -21.81 -5.44 1.77
CA LEU A 80 -20.50 -4.83 1.57
C LEU A 80 -19.66 -5.67 0.60
N SER A 81 -19.66 -5.27 -0.66
CA SER A 81 -18.79 -5.82 -1.70
C SER A 81 -18.07 -4.72 -2.46
N PHE A 82 -16.88 -5.01 -2.97
CA PHE A 82 -16.06 -4.04 -3.68
C PHE A 82 -15.01 -4.68 -4.58
N CYS A 83 -14.48 -3.92 -5.53
CA CYS A 83 -13.26 -4.27 -6.25
C CYS A 83 -12.28 -3.09 -6.26
N LEU A 84 -11.00 -3.40 -6.34
CA LEU A 84 -9.93 -2.43 -6.56
C LEU A 84 -9.75 -2.19 -8.05
N GLU A 85 -9.49 -0.95 -8.42
CA GLU A 85 -9.13 -0.54 -9.76
C GLU A 85 -7.75 0.12 -9.72
N LEU A 86 -6.82 -0.39 -10.53
CA LEU A 86 -5.52 0.22 -10.76
C LEU A 86 -5.51 0.80 -12.16
N ASN A 87 -5.14 2.07 -12.27
CA ASN A 87 -4.93 2.69 -13.56
C ASN A 87 -3.59 3.41 -13.59
N TRP A 88 -3.12 3.66 -14.81
CA TRP A 88 -1.92 4.42 -15.07
C TRP A 88 -2.33 5.79 -15.61
N SER A 89 -2.04 6.85 -14.88
CA SER A 89 -2.44 8.21 -15.27
C SER A 89 -1.37 9.24 -14.92
N TYR A 90 -1.44 10.39 -15.58
CA TYR A 90 -0.57 11.51 -15.28
C TYR A 90 -1.08 12.22 -14.02
N ASP A 91 -0.23 12.30 -13.00
CA ASP A 91 -0.52 13.04 -11.78
C ASP A 91 0.16 14.42 -11.86
N SER A 92 -0.65 15.45 -12.05
CA SER A 92 -0.20 16.85 -12.17
C SER A 92 0.50 17.36 -10.91
N LYS A 93 0.20 16.81 -9.73
CA LYS A 93 0.85 17.23 -8.47
C LYS A 93 2.33 16.88 -8.44
N TYR A 94 2.71 15.80 -9.11
CA TYR A 94 4.09 15.32 -9.15
C TYR A 94 4.71 15.45 -10.53
N GLU A 95 3.95 15.99 -11.49
CA GLU A 95 4.30 16.12 -12.90
C GLU A 95 4.81 14.81 -13.50
N ARG A 96 4.22 13.69 -13.07
CA ARG A 96 4.70 12.33 -13.40
C ARG A 96 3.54 11.38 -13.66
N LYS A 97 3.78 10.42 -14.56
CA LYS A 97 2.87 9.29 -14.75
C LYS A 97 3.08 8.28 -13.63
N MET A 98 2.00 7.93 -12.94
CA MET A 98 2.03 7.05 -11.78
C MET A 98 0.81 6.13 -11.78
N TYR A 99 0.94 5.01 -11.07
CA TYR A 99 -0.22 4.18 -10.78
C TYR A 99 -1.12 4.88 -9.77
N GLN A 100 -2.43 4.85 -10.01
CA GLN A 100 -3.44 5.23 -9.03
C GLN A 100 -4.27 4.01 -8.65
N VAL A 101 -4.74 4.01 -7.41
CA VAL A 101 -5.67 3.00 -6.89
C VAL A 101 -7.00 3.64 -6.56
N ASN A 102 -8.05 3.04 -7.08
CA ASN A 102 -9.45 3.38 -6.86
C ASN A 102 -10.19 2.17 -6.32
N VAL A 103 -11.38 2.41 -5.77
CA VAL A 103 -12.26 1.37 -5.27
C VAL A 103 -13.66 1.60 -5.83
N LYS A 104 -14.28 0.53 -6.32
CA LYS A 104 -15.70 0.50 -6.64
C LYS A 104 -16.39 -0.37 -5.61
N SER A 105 -17.37 0.19 -4.91
CA SER A 105 -18.14 -0.49 -3.88
C SER A 105 -19.58 -0.73 -4.31
N SER A 106 -20.24 -1.65 -3.62
CA SER A 106 -21.69 -1.85 -3.68
C SER A 106 -22.45 -0.61 -3.21
N LYS A 107 -23.73 -0.54 -3.61
CA LYS A 107 -24.68 0.48 -3.15
C LYS A 107 -24.79 0.41 -1.61
N GLY A 108 -24.91 1.58 -0.97
CA GLY A 108 -25.06 1.68 0.49
C GLY A 108 -23.74 1.75 1.27
N TRP A 109 -22.59 1.64 0.60
CA TRP A 109 -21.27 1.74 1.23
C TRP A 109 -20.36 2.75 0.52
N SER A 110 -19.76 3.63 1.30
CA SER A 110 -18.65 4.47 0.86
C SER A 110 -17.34 3.84 1.32
N ILE A 111 -16.46 3.46 0.38
CA ILE A 111 -15.15 2.89 0.70
C ILE A 111 -14.05 3.89 0.30
N LEU A 112 -13.16 4.17 1.23
CA LEU A 112 -12.00 5.03 1.05
C LEU A 112 -10.71 4.25 1.24
N VAL A 113 -9.85 4.25 0.22
CA VAL A 113 -8.45 3.79 0.35
C VAL A 113 -7.65 4.89 1.06
N LYS A 114 -7.22 4.67 2.30
CA LYS A 114 -6.43 5.64 3.10
C LYS A 114 -5.00 5.79 2.56
N TYR A 115 -4.39 4.69 2.16
CA TYR A 115 -3.12 4.64 1.42
C TYR A 115 -2.97 3.30 0.73
N ALA A 116 -2.00 3.25 -0.19
CA ALA A 116 -1.59 2.02 -0.83
C ALA A 116 -0.12 2.05 -1.22
N PHE A 117 0.55 0.91 -1.12
CA PHE A 117 1.91 0.73 -1.60
C PHE A 117 2.12 -0.69 -2.11
N CYS A 118 3.03 -0.84 -3.07
CA CYS A 118 3.44 -2.10 -3.63
C CYS A 118 4.80 -2.52 -3.06
N ILE A 119 5.04 -3.82 -2.96
CA ILE A 119 6.37 -4.39 -2.78
C ILE A 119 6.77 -5.05 -4.10
N VAL A 120 7.80 -4.49 -4.72
CA VAL A 120 8.40 -4.97 -5.97
C VAL A 120 9.79 -5.50 -5.64
N GLY A 121 9.95 -6.82 -5.68
CA GLY A 121 11.12 -7.51 -5.14
C GLY A 121 11.32 -7.16 -3.66
N ASN A 122 12.35 -6.37 -3.35
CA ASN A 122 12.70 -5.91 -2.00
C ASN A 122 12.50 -4.39 -1.79
N ARG A 123 11.61 -3.78 -2.58
CA ARG A 123 11.41 -2.33 -2.61
C ARG A 123 9.94 -2.00 -2.37
N PRO A 124 9.61 -1.34 -1.25
CA PRO A 124 8.28 -0.79 -1.07
C PRO A 124 8.18 0.56 -1.82
N LEU A 125 7.11 0.72 -2.59
CA LEU A 125 6.85 1.86 -3.47
C LEU A 125 5.39 2.29 -3.32
N PHE A 126 5.09 3.58 -3.10
CA PHE A 126 3.71 4.00 -2.89
C PHE A 126 2.93 4.08 -4.22
N VAL A 127 1.65 3.76 -4.13
CA VAL A 127 0.63 3.99 -5.17
C VAL A 127 -0.30 5.11 -4.72
N LYS A 128 -0.67 5.14 -3.44
CA LYS A 128 -1.42 6.24 -2.82
C LYS A 128 -0.72 6.69 -1.55
N ARG A 129 -0.19 7.92 -1.57
CA ARG A 129 0.67 8.46 -0.52
C ARG A 129 -0.13 8.92 0.69
N THR A 130 0.40 8.63 1.87
CA THR A 130 0.01 9.25 3.15
C THR A 130 1.20 9.91 3.82
N GLY A 131 0.96 10.81 4.77
CA GLY A 131 2.01 11.43 5.58
C GLY A 131 2.95 10.40 6.24
N ARG A 132 2.39 9.26 6.66
CA ARG A 132 3.15 8.17 7.28
C ARG A 132 4.08 7.42 6.31
N LEU A 133 3.86 7.53 5.01
CA LEU A 133 4.65 6.87 3.95
C LEU A 133 5.50 7.87 3.15
N LYS A 134 5.78 9.07 3.70
CA LYS A 134 6.57 10.09 2.98
C LYS A 134 7.98 9.64 2.62
N PHE A 135 8.53 8.63 3.29
CA PHE A 135 9.88 8.13 3.12
C PHE A 135 10.04 7.06 2.02
N ILE A 136 8.93 6.52 1.49
CA ILE A 136 8.97 5.61 0.33
C ILE A 136 8.78 6.38 -0.97
N LEU A 137 9.36 5.86 -2.05
CA LEU A 137 9.30 6.45 -3.39
C LEU A 137 8.00 6.06 -4.11
N PRO A 138 7.54 6.85 -5.10
CA PRO A 138 6.41 6.46 -5.94
C PRO A 138 6.72 5.20 -6.75
N LEU A 139 5.70 4.40 -7.06
CA LEU A 139 5.81 3.32 -8.03
C LEU A 139 5.86 3.89 -9.45
N GLU A 140 7.09 4.10 -9.93
CA GLU A 140 7.37 4.48 -11.32
C GLU A 140 7.52 3.24 -12.23
N SER A 141 7.28 3.43 -13.53
CA SER A 141 7.20 2.33 -14.50
C SER A 141 8.49 1.52 -14.65
N TRP A 142 9.66 2.15 -14.48
CA TRP A 142 10.96 1.48 -14.58
C TRP A 142 11.27 0.54 -13.42
N TYR A 143 10.49 0.57 -12.33
CA TYR A 143 10.70 -0.33 -11.20
C TYR A 143 10.21 -1.75 -11.48
N LEU A 144 9.29 -1.93 -12.44
CA LEU A 144 8.75 -3.23 -12.81
C LEU A 144 9.69 -3.90 -13.82
N LYS A 145 10.64 -4.69 -13.33
CA LYS A 145 11.59 -5.40 -14.21
C LYS A 145 10.92 -6.58 -14.92
N SER A 146 11.46 -7.00 -16.06
CA SER A 146 10.89 -8.08 -16.89
C SER A 146 10.85 -9.44 -16.16
N ASP A 147 11.80 -9.67 -15.25
CA ASP A 147 12.03 -10.91 -14.51
C ASP A 147 11.23 -11.04 -13.22
N GLU A 148 10.62 -9.96 -12.72
CA GLU A 148 9.82 -10.01 -11.50
C GLU A 148 8.44 -10.61 -11.81
N PRO A 149 8.06 -11.77 -11.24
CA PRO A 149 6.80 -12.42 -11.59
C PRO A 149 5.60 -11.76 -10.90
N GLU A 150 5.80 -11.26 -9.68
CA GLU A 150 4.73 -10.84 -8.78
C GLU A 150 5.06 -9.55 -8.02
N VAL A 151 4.02 -8.77 -7.76
CA VAL A 151 4.03 -7.52 -6.98
C VAL A 151 2.93 -7.63 -5.93
N LYS A 152 3.27 -7.38 -4.66
CA LYS A 152 2.27 -7.37 -3.58
C LYS A 152 1.77 -5.94 -3.35
N LEU A 153 0.49 -5.69 -3.58
CA LEU A 153 -0.20 -4.44 -3.26
C LEU A 153 -0.78 -4.52 -1.84
N TYR A 154 -0.43 -3.56 -1.00
CA TYR A 154 -0.96 -3.37 0.34
C TYR A 154 -1.82 -2.12 0.36
N CYS A 155 -3.06 -2.25 0.80
CA CYS A 155 -4.03 -1.17 0.95
C CYS A 155 -4.57 -1.14 2.37
N ALA A 156 -4.73 0.06 2.94
CA ALA A 156 -5.57 0.25 4.11
C ALA A 156 -6.83 1.00 3.71
N MET A 157 -7.98 0.50 4.16
CA MET A 157 -9.30 0.96 3.74
C MET A 157 -10.17 1.35 4.93
N SER A 158 -11.14 2.19 4.62
CA SER A 158 -12.23 2.61 5.51
C SER A 158 -13.53 2.39 4.77
N ALA A 159 -14.51 1.69 5.36
CA ALA A 159 -15.85 1.57 4.80
C ALA A 159 -16.87 2.17 5.77
N THR A 160 -17.76 3.00 5.28
CA THR A 160 -18.83 3.62 6.07
C THR A 160 -20.16 3.38 5.37
N ARG A 161 -21.19 3.01 6.13
CA ARG A 161 -22.55 2.86 5.61
C ARG A 161 -23.10 4.24 5.27
N VAL A 162 -23.78 4.36 4.14
CA VAL A 162 -24.40 5.63 3.71
C VAL A 162 -25.90 5.44 3.59
N GLN A 163 -26.69 6.29 4.26
CA GLN A 163 -28.15 6.16 4.30
C GLN A 163 -28.82 6.35 2.94
N GLN A 164 -28.21 7.08 2.01
CA GLN A 164 -28.71 7.26 0.65
C GLN A 164 -27.54 7.57 -0.31
N CYS A 165 -27.24 6.67 -1.24
CA CYS A 165 -26.62 7.10 -2.49
C CYS A 165 -27.74 7.55 -3.43
N PRO A 166 -27.59 8.66 -4.19
CA PRO A 166 -28.41 8.84 -5.38
C PRO A 166 -28.26 7.56 -6.21
N PRO A 167 -29.31 7.09 -6.90
CA PRO A 167 -29.19 5.97 -7.81
C PRO A 167 -28.19 6.37 -8.89
N ILE A 168 -26.92 6.02 -8.70
CA ILE A 168 -25.97 6.02 -9.79
C ILE A 168 -26.54 4.98 -10.74
N ARG A 169 -27.05 5.44 -11.89
CA ARG A 169 -27.21 4.59 -13.07
C ARG A 169 -25.80 4.12 -13.43
N GLY A 170 -25.37 3.06 -12.77
CA GLY A 170 -24.06 2.48 -12.82
C GLY A 170 -24.23 1.06 -12.33
N GLU A 171 -24.07 0.16 -13.28
CA GLU A 171 -24.23 -1.28 -13.19
C GLU A 171 -23.80 -1.84 -11.83
N ASP A 172 -24.61 -2.75 -11.27
CA ASP A 172 -24.16 -3.63 -10.20
C ASP A 172 -22.77 -4.15 -10.58
N LEU A 173 -21.78 -4.03 -9.66
CA LEU A 173 -20.37 -4.36 -9.89
C LEU A 173 -20.23 -5.47 -10.94
N PRO A 174 -19.76 -5.17 -12.17
CA PRO A 174 -19.93 -6.11 -13.26
C PRO A 174 -19.07 -7.35 -13.02
N LEU A 175 -19.70 -8.51 -12.81
CA LEU A 175 -19.01 -9.79 -12.61
C LEU A 175 -18.39 -10.36 -13.90
N THR A 176 -18.33 -9.59 -14.99
CA THR A 176 -17.87 -10.06 -16.29
C THR A 176 -16.38 -10.40 -16.25
N GLY A 177 -16.05 -11.66 -15.93
CA GLY A 177 -14.70 -12.19 -15.86
C GLY A 177 -14.00 -12.07 -14.49
N GLN A 178 -14.65 -11.51 -13.46
CA GLN A 178 -14.14 -11.42 -12.08
C GLN A 178 -14.67 -12.59 -11.23
N ARG A 179 -13.85 -13.10 -10.31
CA ARG A 179 -14.30 -14.07 -9.31
C ARG A 179 -14.88 -13.33 -8.10
N LEU A 180 -15.81 -13.98 -7.40
CA LEU A 180 -16.19 -13.58 -6.04
C LEU A 180 -15.18 -14.19 -5.07
N VAL A 181 -14.56 -13.35 -4.26
CA VAL A 181 -13.67 -13.73 -3.15
C VAL A 181 -14.35 -13.30 -1.86
N GLU A 182 -14.80 -14.28 -1.08
CA GLU A 182 -15.37 -14.01 0.24
C GLU A 182 -14.25 -13.95 1.28
N PHE A 183 -14.28 -12.91 2.12
CA PHE A 183 -13.44 -12.88 3.31
C PHE A 183 -14.09 -13.69 4.41
N GLU A 184 -13.34 -14.63 5.00
CA GLU A 184 -13.72 -15.28 6.24
C GLU A 184 -13.87 -14.19 7.31
N THR A 185 -15.09 -14.08 7.85
CA THR A 185 -15.50 -13.50 9.15
C THR A 185 -14.50 -12.58 9.86
N LEU A 186 -14.94 -11.39 10.25
CA LEU A 186 -14.29 -10.54 11.28
C LEU A 186 -14.10 -11.40 12.56
N PRO A 187 -12.89 -11.92 12.88
CA PRO A 187 -12.69 -12.78 14.02
C PRO A 187 -12.73 -11.99 15.31
N THR A 188 -13.21 -12.66 16.36
CA THR A 188 -13.24 -12.17 17.73
C THR A 188 -11.82 -12.02 18.29
N LEU A 189 -11.61 -10.98 19.12
CA LEU A 189 -10.37 -10.67 19.87
C LEU A 189 -9.65 -11.89 20.46
N GLN A 190 -10.43 -12.90 20.84
CA GLN A 190 -10.02 -13.99 21.71
C GLN A 190 -9.17 -15.06 20.99
N ASP A 191 -9.14 -15.10 19.66
CA ASP A 191 -8.46 -16.17 18.91
C ASP A 191 -7.07 -15.78 18.36
N LEU A 192 -6.53 -14.63 18.75
CA LEU A 192 -5.26 -14.13 18.21
C LEU A 192 -4.08 -14.32 19.16
N ASP A 193 -3.39 -15.44 19.01
CA ASP A 193 -2.04 -15.67 19.53
C ASP A 193 -0.95 -15.00 18.63
N TYR A 194 -1.29 -13.90 17.95
CA TYR A 194 -0.40 -13.22 17.02
C TYR A 194 0.31 -12.03 17.70
N CYS A 195 1.55 -12.32 18.07
CA CYS A 195 2.65 -11.39 18.41
C CYS A 195 2.57 -10.71 19.78
N LYS A 196 3.70 -10.76 20.50
CA LYS A 196 4.00 -9.88 21.64
C LYS A 196 4.08 -8.39 21.25
N ASN A 197 4.09 -8.08 19.95
CA ASN A 197 4.23 -6.72 19.43
C ASN A 197 2.90 -6.19 18.86
N GLU A 198 2.24 -5.33 19.64
CA GLU A 198 1.00 -4.64 19.31
C GLU A 198 1.06 -3.86 17.97
N VAL A 199 2.22 -3.32 17.60
CA VAL A 199 2.39 -2.58 16.34
C VAL A 199 2.29 -3.51 15.13
N VAL A 200 2.89 -4.69 15.22
CA VAL A 200 2.80 -5.71 14.16
C VAL A 200 1.35 -6.17 14.05
N SER A 201 0.71 -6.46 15.18
CA SER A 201 -0.70 -6.87 15.22
C SER A 201 -1.60 -5.81 14.59
N ARG A 202 -1.46 -4.53 14.96
CA ARG A 202 -2.24 -3.43 14.37
C ARG A 202 -2.04 -3.29 12.87
N PHE A 203 -0.80 -3.38 12.39
CA PHE A 203 -0.52 -3.31 10.95
C PHE A 203 -1.13 -4.50 10.19
N VAL A 204 -1.01 -5.71 10.73
CA VAL A 204 -1.61 -6.90 10.13
C VAL A 204 -3.13 -6.82 10.16
N GLN A 205 -3.75 -6.37 11.25
CA GLN A 205 -5.21 -6.34 11.40
C GLN A 205 -5.88 -5.24 10.57
N SER A 206 -5.42 -3.99 10.74
CA SER A 206 -6.10 -2.81 10.18
C SER A 206 -5.40 -2.25 8.94
N GLY A 207 -4.28 -2.85 8.56
CA GLY A 207 -3.34 -2.27 7.61
C GLY A 207 -2.50 -1.14 8.20
N GLU A 208 -2.79 -0.62 9.40
CA GLU A 208 -2.27 0.66 9.94
C GLU A 208 -0.74 0.74 9.95
N ILE A 209 -0.20 1.69 9.18
CA ILE A 209 1.23 1.98 9.16
C ILE A 209 1.61 2.69 10.46
N PRO A 210 2.59 2.19 11.22
CA PRO A 210 3.00 2.84 12.45
C PRO A 210 3.62 4.22 12.21
N HIS A 211 3.58 5.04 13.25
CA HIS A 211 4.40 6.25 13.28
C HIS A 211 5.86 5.86 13.54
N PHE A 212 6.61 5.66 12.47
CA PHE A 212 8.02 5.27 12.58
C PHE A 212 8.85 6.33 13.33
N THR A 213 9.44 5.89 14.44
CA THR A 213 10.58 6.52 15.10
C THR A 213 11.84 5.72 14.77
N LEU A 214 13.03 6.27 15.07
CA LEU A 214 14.28 5.54 14.86
C LEU A 214 14.30 4.23 15.65
N ASP A 215 13.86 4.25 16.91
CA ASP A 215 13.85 3.09 17.80
C ASP A 215 12.84 2.03 17.34
N LEU A 216 11.62 2.44 17.00
CA LEU A 216 10.62 1.52 16.49
C LEU A 216 11.06 0.87 15.17
N ALA A 217 11.69 1.63 14.28
CA ALA A 217 12.21 1.09 13.02
C ALA A 217 13.38 0.11 13.24
N ILE A 218 14.24 0.33 14.24
CA ILE A 218 15.29 -0.63 14.62
C ILE A 218 14.67 -1.91 15.18
N GLN A 219 13.70 -1.77 16.08
CA GLN A 219 12.98 -2.88 16.69
C GLN A 219 12.30 -3.74 15.61
N LEU A 220 11.43 -3.14 14.80
CA LEU A 220 10.71 -3.84 13.73
C LEU A 220 11.64 -4.42 12.65
N PHE A 221 12.81 -3.82 12.42
CA PHE A 221 13.81 -4.38 11.51
C PHE A 221 14.43 -5.67 12.06
N ASN A 222 14.61 -5.77 13.39
CA ASN A 222 15.26 -6.91 14.04
C ASN A 222 14.28 -8.01 14.46
N GLU A 223 13.00 -7.71 14.64
CA GLU A 223 11.95 -8.70 15.00
C GLU A 223 11.52 -9.61 13.84
N SER A 224 12.12 -9.46 12.66
CA SER A 224 11.63 -10.06 11.42
C SER A 224 11.73 -11.59 11.34
N ASP A 225 12.51 -12.24 12.21
CA ASP A 225 12.74 -13.69 12.14
C ASP A 225 11.71 -14.51 12.94
N GLU A 226 11.10 -13.94 13.99
CA GLU A 226 10.13 -14.66 14.83
C GLU A 226 8.66 -14.42 14.43
N GLN A 227 8.33 -13.25 13.85
CA GLN A 227 6.94 -12.79 13.66
C GLN A 227 6.52 -12.57 12.19
N LYS A 228 7.43 -12.74 11.22
CA LYS A 228 7.17 -12.84 9.75
C LYS A 228 6.32 -11.72 9.09
N CYS A 229 6.43 -10.46 9.53
CA CYS A 229 5.83 -9.34 8.79
C CYS A 229 6.84 -8.66 7.84
N ASP A 230 7.14 -9.30 6.71
CA ASP A 230 8.12 -8.82 5.71
C ASP A 230 7.88 -7.38 5.27
N ALA A 231 6.62 -6.96 5.17
CA ALA A 231 6.24 -5.62 4.78
C ALA A 231 6.72 -4.56 5.77
N LEU A 232 6.51 -4.76 7.07
CA LEU A 232 6.99 -3.85 8.11
C LEU A 232 8.52 -3.82 8.17
N THR A 233 9.18 -4.97 7.98
CA THR A 233 10.65 -5.04 7.89
C THR A 233 11.17 -4.19 6.73
N LEU A 234 10.55 -4.30 5.56
CA LEU A 234 10.93 -3.53 4.37
C LEU A 234 10.64 -2.04 4.53
N LEU A 235 9.52 -1.66 5.15
CA LEU A 235 9.20 -0.27 5.45
C LEU A 235 10.17 0.32 6.48
N SER A 236 10.47 -0.41 7.56
CA SER A 236 11.45 -0.02 8.58
C SER A 236 12.82 0.23 7.97
N LYS A 237 13.26 -0.68 7.11
CA LYS A 237 14.50 -0.54 6.35
C LYS A 237 14.54 0.75 5.51
N GLN A 238 13.46 1.05 4.76
CA GLN A 238 13.40 2.29 3.97
C GLN A 238 13.38 3.53 4.86
N TYR A 239 12.65 3.49 5.98
CA TYR A 239 12.65 4.58 6.96
C TYR A 239 14.06 4.87 7.49
N LEU A 240 14.80 3.83 7.91
CA LEU A 240 16.17 3.95 8.40
C LEU A 240 17.11 4.54 7.34
N MET A 241 17.00 4.09 6.08
CA MET A 241 17.75 4.67 4.97
C MET A 241 17.39 6.15 4.73
N ALA A 242 16.10 6.50 4.81
CA ALA A 242 15.65 7.87 4.64
C ALA A 242 16.09 8.79 5.80
N LYS A 243 16.23 8.26 7.02
CA LYS A 243 16.50 9.04 8.24
C LYS A 243 17.92 8.92 8.80
N VAL A 244 18.81 8.14 8.19
CA VAL A 244 20.22 8.06 8.61
C VAL A 244 20.90 9.44 8.57
N THR A 245 21.60 9.78 9.64
CA THR A 245 22.45 10.97 9.82
C THR A 245 23.77 10.56 10.48
N SER A 246 24.78 11.44 10.45
CA SER A 246 26.05 11.18 11.12
C SER A 246 25.90 10.97 12.63
N GLU A 247 24.98 11.71 13.25
CA GLU A 247 24.67 11.64 14.68
C GLU A 247 24.05 10.29 15.07
N ASN A 248 23.05 9.83 14.33
CA ASN A 248 22.35 8.59 14.68
C ASN A 248 23.06 7.32 14.17
N TYR A 249 24.07 7.44 13.31
CA TYR A 249 24.79 6.30 12.74
C TYR A 249 25.45 5.43 13.81
N GLN A 250 25.98 6.01 14.90
CA GLN A 250 26.59 5.22 15.98
C GLN A 250 25.59 4.33 16.70
N LYS A 251 24.36 4.81 16.91
CA LYS A 251 23.27 4.02 17.48
C LYS A 251 22.89 2.88 16.53
N LEU A 252 22.74 3.18 15.24
CA LEU A 252 22.43 2.19 14.20
C LEU A 252 23.53 1.11 14.11
N LYS A 253 24.80 1.51 14.19
CA LYS A 253 25.97 0.62 14.14
C LYS A 253 25.96 -0.44 15.24
N LYS A 254 25.41 -0.13 16.41
CA LYS A 254 25.30 -1.08 17.54
C LYS A 254 24.11 -2.03 17.40
N ALA A 255 23.03 -1.59 16.74
CA ALA A 255 21.75 -2.28 16.77
C ALA A 255 21.41 -3.08 15.49
N LEU A 256 22.16 -2.89 14.40
CA LEU A 256 21.80 -3.44 13.08
C LEU A 256 22.91 -4.34 12.51
N PRO A 257 22.55 -5.33 11.67
CA PRO A 257 23.51 -6.26 11.09
C PRO A 257 24.49 -5.56 10.12
N LYS A 258 25.75 -6.01 10.12
CA LYS A 258 26.86 -5.45 9.31
C LYS A 258 26.49 -5.24 7.83
N ARG A 259 25.78 -6.20 7.22
CA ARG A 259 25.37 -6.12 5.80
C ARG A 259 24.46 -4.91 5.53
N PHE A 260 23.59 -4.56 6.47
CA PHE A 260 22.71 -3.40 6.32
C PHE A 260 23.44 -2.09 6.65
N LEU A 261 24.35 -2.10 7.62
CA LEU A 261 25.21 -0.95 7.96
C LEU A 261 26.05 -0.46 6.79
N SER A 262 26.57 -1.37 5.96
CA SER A 262 27.30 -1.00 4.73
C SER A 262 26.41 -0.18 3.78
N LYS A 263 25.16 -0.61 3.58
CA LYS A 263 24.17 0.13 2.76
C LYS A 263 23.85 1.50 3.36
N LEU A 264 23.65 1.58 4.68
CA LEU A 264 23.40 2.85 5.37
C LEU A 264 24.57 3.82 5.23
N MET A 265 25.81 3.32 5.30
CA MET A 265 27.00 4.14 5.10
C MET A 265 27.05 4.72 3.67
N SER A 266 26.77 3.91 2.65
CA SER A 266 26.70 4.41 1.26
C SER A 266 25.66 5.52 1.09
N VAL A 267 24.49 5.36 1.72
CA VAL A 267 23.44 6.40 1.72
C VAL A 267 23.90 7.66 2.44
N LEU A 268 24.54 7.52 3.60
CA LEU A 268 25.04 8.65 4.38
C LEU A 268 26.09 9.46 3.60
N LEU A 269 27.07 8.78 3.00
CA LEU A 269 28.11 9.41 2.18
C LEU A 269 27.51 10.14 0.96
N TRP A 270 26.51 9.53 0.31
CA TRP A 270 25.80 10.17 -0.80
C TRP A 270 25.05 11.43 -0.36
N LYS A 271 24.39 11.40 0.81
CA LYS A 271 23.74 12.57 1.40
C LYS A 271 24.72 13.68 1.75
N GLN A 272 25.91 13.35 2.24
CA GLN A 272 26.95 14.34 2.53
C GLN A 272 27.50 15.00 1.25
N LYS A 273 27.77 14.20 0.21
CA LYS A 273 28.22 14.71 -1.10
C LYS A 273 27.17 15.56 -1.82
N SER A 274 25.89 15.23 -1.70
CA SER A 274 24.81 16.03 -2.29
C SER A 274 24.61 17.35 -1.55
N LYS A 275 24.71 17.36 -0.21
CA LYS A 275 24.70 18.62 0.56
C LYS A 275 25.89 19.53 0.24
N SER A 276 27.10 18.97 0.11
CA SER A 276 28.27 19.79 -0.27
C SER A 276 28.20 20.31 -1.70
N LYS A 277 27.57 19.57 -2.63
CA LYS A 277 27.29 20.07 -3.99
C LYS A 277 26.20 21.14 -4.03
N ILE A 278 25.20 21.08 -3.14
CA ILE A 278 24.18 22.14 -3.02
C ILE A 278 24.82 23.45 -2.52
N ASP A 279 25.86 23.39 -1.67
CA ASP A 279 26.63 24.59 -1.30
C ASP A 279 27.46 25.17 -2.46
N PHE A 280 27.88 24.35 -3.44
CA PHE A 280 28.49 24.84 -4.68
C PHE A 280 27.47 25.37 -5.70
N SER A 281 26.18 25.03 -5.57
CA SER A 281 25.12 25.43 -6.51
C SER A 281 24.57 26.85 -6.32
N LYS A 282 25.09 27.63 -5.35
CA LYS A 282 24.93 29.10 -5.36
C LYS A 282 25.72 29.79 -6.47
N ARG A 283 26.45 29.05 -7.30
CA ARG A 283 26.95 29.51 -8.59
C ARG A 283 26.71 28.44 -9.65
N ILE A 284 25.82 28.79 -10.59
CA ILE A 284 25.92 28.52 -12.03
C ILE A 284 25.23 27.24 -12.59
N PHE A 285 24.40 27.51 -13.63
CA PHE A 285 23.71 26.71 -14.67
C PHE A 285 22.60 25.71 -14.24
N VAL A 286 21.32 25.96 -14.57
CA VAL A 286 20.64 25.92 -15.90
C VAL A 286 20.54 24.48 -16.44
N HIS A 287 19.31 24.12 -16.80
CA HIS A 287 18.90 22.99 -17.63
C HIS A 287 19.93 22.61 -18.70
N PRO A 288 20.03 21.33 -19.06
CA PRO A 288 19.30 20.97 -20.28
C PRO A 288 18.75 19.53 -20.35
N PHE A 289 17.62 19.45 -21.08
CA PHE A 289 16.89 18.31 -21.65
C PHE A 289 16.14 17.36 -20.72
#